data_AF-A0A3E1Q907-F1
#
_entry.id   AF-A0A3E1Q907-F1
#
_cell.length_a   1.000
_cell.length_b   1.000
_cell.length_c   1.000
_cell.angle_alpha   90.00
_cell.angle_beta   90.00
_cell.angle_gamma   90.00
#
_symmetry.space_group_name_H-M   'P 1'
#
loop_
_entity.id
_entity.type
_entity.pdbx_description
1 polymer ?
#
loop_
_entity_poly.entity_id
_entity_poly.type
_entity_poly.pdbx_seq_one_letter_code
_entity_poly.pdbx_strand_id
1 'polypeptide(L)'
;MNEFYSLKNENSAENKFQLTDLGNTFISAIIGKRSRTGWGESKNSSQTFFREPTEEDYNRHFANKIMDFNPTYEIEQLLEFHFKFYTKNNPSKKETFLKHIKYIVLPIIKGYKNSNVQTELVEEWLVNKMGGKESDNFNFKFGDINSPAQFQINSNNSVQKQNVEYSNENVKELFELIKKDLKKLNITEQEELKYEIRNAENKFDKGKDIHNRLLIIGDLIKDIGIGVFTSLVSSPLYEIMKPLLGI
;
A
#
# COMPACT_ATOMS: atom_id res chain seq x y z
N MET A 1 -21.66 0.73 22.27
CA MET A 1 -22.44 -0.40 21.73
C MET A 1 -22.15 -0.48 20.24
N ASN A 2 -22.12 -1.65 19.60
CA ASN A 2 -21.72 -1.74 18.19
C ASN A 2 -22.81 -1.22 17.24
N GLU A 3 -22.56 -0.07 16.61
CA GLU A 3 -23.45 0.53 15.61
C GLU A 3 -23.04 0.22 14.17
N PHE A 4 -21.78 -0.18 13.96
CA PHE A 4 -21.18 -0.30 12.62
C PHE A 4 -21.48 -1.63 11.95
N TYR A 5 -21.53 -2.72 12.72
CA TYR A 5 -21.54 -4.07 12.14
C TYR A 5 -22.83 -4.83 12.44
N SER A 6 -23.30 -5.60 11.44
CA SER A 6 -24.38 -6.56 11.64
C SER A 6 -23.91 -7.70 12.54
N LEU A 7 -24.64 -7.92 13.63
CA LEU A 7 -24.42 -9.01 14.56
C LEU A 7 -25.35 -10.18 14.25
N LYS A 8 -24.90 -11.39 14.58
CA LYS A 8 -25.69 -12.62 14.55
C LYS A 8 -26.70 -12.57 15.68
N ASN A 9 -27.99 -12.57 15.35
CA ASN A 9 -29.05 -12.72 16.34
C ASN A 9 -29.32 -14.21 16.56
N GLU A 10 -29.64 -14.61 17.80
CA GLU A 10 -29.90 -16.01 18.18
C GLU A 10 -31.01 -16.67 17.33
N ASN A 11 -31.91 -15.87 16.74
CA ASN A 11 -33.06 -16.35 15.96
C ASN A 11 -32.94 -16.17 14.44
N SER A 12 -31.81 -15.67 13.91
CA SER A 12 -31.64 -15.49 12.45
C SER A 12 -30.87 -16.65 11.82
N ALA A 13 -31.27 -17.03 10.59
CA ALA A 13 -30.51 -17.98 9.78
C ALA A 13 -29.06 -17.53 9.67
N GLU A 14 -28.13 -18.48 9.86
CA GLU A 14 -26.71 -18.19 9.97
C GLU A 14 -26.17 -17.63 8.65
N ASN A 15 -25.86 -16.34 8.63
CA ASN A 15 -25.22 -15.71 7.50
C ASN A 15 -23.71 -15.65 7.76
N LYS A 16 -22.93 -16.28 6.87
CA LYS A 16 -21.45 -16.29 6.94
C LYS A 16 -20.84 -14.90 7.10
N PHE A 17 -21.53 -13.85 6.67
CA PHE A 17 -21.06 -12.46 6.77
C PHE A 17 -21.32 -11.82 8.15
N GLN A 18 -22.24 -12.29 8.98
CA GLN A 18 -22.56 -11.68 10.29
C GLN A 18 -21.46 -11.87 11.36
N LEU A 19 -21.15 -10.81 12.11
CA LEU A 19 -20.25 -10.90 13.25
C LEU A 19 -20.94 -11.62 14.42
N THR A 20 -20.19 -12.44 15.15
CA THR A 20 -20.70 -12.99 16.41
C THR A 20 -20.85 -11.86 17.44
N ASP A 21 -21.98 -11.83 18.15
CA ASP A 21 -22.16 -10.88 19.24
C ASP A 21 -21.18 -11.21 20.38
N LEU A 22 -20.48 -10.18 20.90
CA LEU A 22 -19.58 -10.34 22.03
C LEU A 22 -20.34 -10.37 23.37
N GLY A 23 -21.65 -10.08 23.36
CA GLY A 23 -22.53 -10.11 24.51
C GLY A 23 -22.26 -8.98 25.51
N ASN A 24 -22.63 -9.21 26.78
CA ASN A 24 -22.48 -8.21 27.85
C ASN A 24 -21.10 -8.23 28.52
N THR A 25 -20.38 -9.36 28.44
CA THR A 25 -19.09 -9.56 29.09
C THR A 25 -18.15 -10.37 28.21
N PHE A 26 -16.95 -9.84 27.99
CA PHE A 26 -15.89 -10.51 27.25
C PHE A 26 -14.66 -10.78 28.15
N ILE A 27 -13.91 -11.83 27.82
CA ILE A 27 -12.68 -12.20 28.54
C ILE A 27 -11.56 -11.23 28.17
N SER A 28 -11.24 -10.31 29.08
CA SER A 28 -10.18 -9.33 28.87
C SER A 28 -8.78 -9.91 29.03
N ALA A 29 -8.60 -10.81 29.99
CA ALA A 29 -7.32 -11.42 30.30
C ALA A 29 -7.53 -12.76 31.03
N ILE A 30 -6.64 -13.71 30.76
CA ILE A 30 -6.49 -14.93 31.54
C ILE A 30 -5.08 -14.91 32.12
N ILE A 31 -4.97 -14.73 33.43
CA ILE A 31 -3.68 -14.72 34.12
C ILE A 31 -3.49 -16.09 34.77
N GLY A 32 -2.58 -16.88 34.20
CA GLY A 32 -2.19 -18.18 34.73
C GLY A 32 -0.91 -18.10 35.55
N LYS A 33 -0.88 -18.77 36.70
CA LYS A 33 0.35 -19.09 37.41
C LYS A 33 0.54 -20.60 37.41
N ARG A 34 1.72 -21.03 36.95
CA ARG A 34 2.19 -22.40 37.10
C ARG A 34 3.00 -22.49 38.38
N SER A 35 2.57 -23.34 39.30
CA SER A 35 3.30 -23.64 40.53
C SER A 35 3.78 -25.08 40.50
N ARG A 36 5.02 -25.29 40.93
CA ARG A 36 5.57 -26.63 41.19
C ARG A 36 5.47 -26.90 42.67
N THR A 37 4.81 -27.98 43.05
CA THR A 37 4.91 -28.52 44.41
C THR A 37 6.15 -29.41 44.52
N GLY A 38 6.66 -29.60 45.74
CA GLY A 38 7.98 -30.19 46.02
C GLY A 38 8.22 -31.62 45.53
N TRP A 39 7.23 -32.27 44.91
CA TRP A 39 7.31 -33.63 44.36
C TRP A 39 7.23 -33.68 42.82
N GLY A 40 7.44 -32.55 42.13
CA GLY A 40 7.45 -32.50 40.66
C GLY A 40 6.07 -32.34 40.02
N GLU A 41 4.99 -32.35 40.81
CA GLU A 41 3.65 -32.04 40.32
C GLU A 41 3.51 -30.55 39.97
N SER A 42 2.86 -30.31 38.84
CA SER A 42 2.64 -28.99 38.27
C SER A 42 1.18 -28.61 38.44
N LYS A 43 0.86 -27.69 39.37
CA LYS A 43 -0.47 -27.10 39.50
C LYS A 43 -0.55 -25.80 38.72
N ASN A 44 -1.52 -25.74 37.81
CA ASN A 44 -1.88 -24.51 37.09
C ASN A 44 -3.11 -23.90 37.78
N SER A 45 -3.00 -22.64 38.18
CA SER A 45 -4.15 -21.83 38.60
C SER A 45 -4.30 -20.67 37.62
N SER A 46 -5.47 -20.49 37.03
CA SER A 46 -5.78 -19.36 36.15
C SER A 46 -6.92 -18.53 36.72
N GLN A 47 -6.77 -17.21 36.67
CA GLN A 47 -7.82 -16.26 36.94
C GLN A 47 -8.23 -15.58 35.63
N THR A 48 -9.54 -15.58 35.36
CA THR A 48 -10.13 -14.96 34.17
C THR A 48 -10.75 -13.63 34.58
N PHE A 49 -10.41 -12.56 33.86
CA PHE A 49 -10.94 -11.22 34.08
C PHE A 49 -11.96 -10.88 33.00
N PHE A 50 -13.17 -10.56 33.42
CA PHE A 50 -14.26 -10.18 32.52
C PHE A 50 -14.40 -8.65 32.51
N ARG A 51 -14.70 -8.09 31.34
CA ARG A 51 -15.08 -6.68 31.18
C ARG A 51 -16.17 -6.54 30.14
N GLU A 52 -16.84 -5.39 30.14
CA GLU A 52 -17.81 -5.05 29.11
C GLU A 52 -17.11 -4.84 27.74
N PRO A 53 -17.69 -5.31 26.62
CA PRO A 53 -17.13 -5.09 25.30
C PRO A 53 -17.12 -3.61 24.91
N THR A 54 -15.97 -3.15 24.43
CA THR A 54 -15.81 -1.79 23.89
C THR A 54 -15.98 -1.80 22.38
N GLU A 55 -16.14 -0.63 21.77
CA GLU A 55 -16.16 -0.49 20.31
C GLU A 55 -14.87 -1.00 19.67
N GLU A 56 -13.73 -0.82 20.34
CA GLU A 56 -12.45 -1.35 19.88
C GLU A 56 -12.45 -2.87 19.77
N ASP A 57 -13.11 -3.57 20.70
CA ASP A 57 -13.22 -5.03 20.65
C ASP A 57 -13.98 -5.49 19.41
N TYR A 58 -15.08 -4.80 19.07
CA TYR A 58 -15.81 -5.06 17.83
C TYR A 58 -15.00 -4.75 16.58
N ASN A 59 -14.20 -3.67 16.59
CA ASN A 59 -13.30 -3.34 15.47
C ASN A 59 -12.25 -4.42 15.26
N ARG A 60 -11.63 -4.90 16.34
CA ARG A 60 -10.66 -6.02 16.31
C ARG A 60 -11.32 -7.32 15.88
N HIS A 61 -12.53 -7.60 16.37
CA HIS A 61 -13.30 -8.77 15.99
C HIS A 61 -13.66 -8.75 14.49
N PHE A 62 -14.05 -7.59 13.97
CA PHE A 62 -14.30 -7.41 12.54
C PHE A 62 -13.02 -7.59 11.70
N ALA A 63 -11.90 -7.03 12.15
CA ALA A 63 -10.61 -7.18 11.48
C ALA A 63 -10.15 -8.65 11.44
N ASN A 64 -10.30 -9.39 12.56
CA ASN A 64 -10.04 -10.83 12.61
C ASN A 64 -10.93 -11.58 11.64
N LYS A 65 -12.22 -11.23 11.58
CA LYS A 65 -13.15 -11.86 10.65
C LYS A 65 -12.73 -11.66 9.19
N ILE A 66 -12.22 -10.49 8.82
CA ILE A 66 -11.68 -10.24 7.48
C ILE A 66 -10.44 -11.10 7.22
N MET A 67 -9.54 -11.20 8.21
CA MET A 67 -8.32 -12.01 8.10
C MET A 67 -8.62 -13.50 7.92
N ASP A 68 -9.60 -14.02 8.66
CA ASP A 68 -9.98 -15.43 8.66
C ASP A 68 -11.02 -15.76 7.57
N PHE A 69 -11.44 -14.77 6.77
CA PHE A 69 -12.48 -14.99 5.77
C PHE A 69 -11.96 -15.84 4.60
N ASN A 70 -12.63 -16.97 4.37
CA ASN A 70 -12.32 -17.90 3.30
C ASN A 70 -13.62 -18.23 2.54
N PRO A 71 -13.68 -18.05 1.21
CA PRO A 71 -12.59 -17.62 0.32
C PRO A 71 -12.24 -16.13 0.41
N THR A 72 -10.94 -15.82 0.28
CA THR A 72 -10.40 -14.45 0.42
C THR A 72 -10.98 -13.47 -0.61
N TYR A 73 -11.29 -13.93 -1.82
CA TYR A 73 -11.90 -13.08 -2.86
C TYR A 73 -13.34 -12.63 -2.54
N GLU A 74 -13.98 -13.18 -1.50
CA GLU A 74 -15.31 -12.76 -1.05
C GLU A 74 -15.28 -11.68 0.05
N ILE A 75 -14.10 -11.18 0.44
CA ILE A 75 -13.97 -10.11 1.44
C ILE A 75 -14.78 -8.87 1.04
N GLU A 76 -14.86 -8.55 -0.26
CA GLU A 76 -15.68 -7.44 -0.73
C GLU A 76 -17.17 -7.63 -0.42
N GLN A 77 -17.67 -8.87 -0.52
CA GLN A 77 -19.07 -9.18 -0.21
C GLN A 77 -19.34 -9.05 1.29
N LEU A 78 -18.37 -9.46 2.12
CA LEU A 78 -18.42 -9.24 3.57
C LEU A 78 -18.50 -7.74 3.88
N LEU A 79 -17.61 -6.93 3.30
CA LEU A 79 -17.61 -5.47 3.47
C LEU A 79 -18.93 -4.85 3.00
N GLU A 80 -19.43 -5.26 1.83
CA GLU A 80 -20.68 -4.78 1.26
C GLU A 80 -21.89 -5.13 2.14
N PHE A 81 -21.90 -6.32 2.74
CA PHE A 81 -22.96 -6.75 3.64
C PHE A 81 -23.06 -5.84 4.86
N HIS A 82 -21.93 -5.57 5.52
CA HIS A 82 -21.87 -4.68 6.68
C HIS A 82 -22.15 -3.22 6.31
N PHE A 83 -21.66 -2.79 5.16
CA PHE A 83 -21.93 -1.46 4.62
C PHE A 83 -23.43 -1.24 4.37
N LYS A 84 -24.10 -2.18 3.68
CA LYS A 84 -25.55 -2.13 3.43
C LYS A 84 -26.34 -2.10 4.74
N PHE A 85 -25.98 -2.95 5.70
CA PHE A 85 -26.57 -2.93 7.04
C PHE A 85 -26.45 -1.55 7.69
N TYR A 86 -25.25 -0.97 7.71
CA TYR A 86 -25.03 0.33 8.30
C TYR A 86 -25.81 1.43 7.60
N THR A 87 -25.79 1.47 6.26
CA THR A 87 -26.51 2.50 5.49
C THR A 87 -28.02 2.39 5.61
N LYS A 88 -28.55 1.17 5.83
CA LYS A 88 -29.98 0.97 6.07
C LYS A 88 -30.41 1.59 7.40
N ASN A 89 -29.57 1.45 8.43
CA ASN A 89 -29.84 2.00 9.77
C ASN A 89 -29.47 3.49 9.88
N ASN A 90 -28.49 3.95 9.10
CA ASN A 90 -27.96 5.31 9.12
C ASN A 90 -27.79 5.89 7.69
N PRO A 91 -28.89 6.23 6.99
CA PRO A 91 -28.85 6.63 5.58
C PRO A 91 -27.94 7.83 5.30
N SER A 92 -27.94 8.82 6.20
CA SER A 92 -27.18 10.07 6.05
C SER A 92 -25.69 9.94 6.42
N LYS A 93 -25.26 8.81 7.00
CA LYS A 93 -23.90 8.65 7.55
C LYS A 93 -23.02 7.70 6.74
N LYS A 94 -23.35 7.43 5.48
CA LYS A 94 -22.59 6.54 4.58
C LYS A 94 -21.06 6.74 4.67
N GLU A 95 -20.60 7.99 4.62
CA GLU A 95 -19.17 8.31 4.68
C GLU A 95 -18.51 7.93 6.01
N THR A 96 -19.27 7.93 7.10
CA THR A 96 -18.76 7.60 8.44
C THR A 96 -18.28 6.16 8.48
N PHE A 97 -19.04 5.24 7.89
CA PHE A 97 -18.62 3.84 7.78
C PHE A 97 -17.34 3.70 6.97
N LEU A 98 -17.26 4.37 5.81
CA LEU A 98 -16.08 4.31 4.95
C LEU A 98 -14.83 4.87 5.65
N LYS A 99 -14.97 5.99 6.37
CA LYS A 99 -13.90 6.57 7.20
C LYS A 99 -13.51 5.63 8.35
N HIS A 100 -14.48 4.97 8.97
CA HIS A 100 -14.25 3.99 10.03
C HIS A 100 -13.41 2.80 9.53
N ILE A 101 -13.78 2.24 8.39
CA ILE A 101 -12.99 1.16 7.76
C ILE A 101 -11.58 1.66 7.42
N LYS A 102 -11.44 2.83 6.80
CA LYS A 102 -10.15 3.39 6.37
C LYS A 102 -9.20 3.71 7.52
N TYR A 103 -9.69 4.35 8.59
CA TYR A 103 -8.82 4.90 9.65
C TYR A 103 -8.76 4.05 10.91
N ILE A 104 -9.70 3.13 11.11
CA ILE A 104 -9.75 2.30 12.33
C ILE A 104 -9.50 0.83 12.01
N VAL A 105 -10.28 0.24 11.09
CA VAL A 105 -10.18 -1.20 10.80
C VAL A 105 -8.94 -1.54 9.97
N LEU A 106 -8.67 -0.77 8.92
CA LEU A 106 -7.56 -1.04 8.00
C LEU A 106 -6.19 -1.02 8.71
N PRO A 107 -5.87 -0.07 9.62
CA PRO A 107 -4.63 -0.15 10.41
C PRO A 107 -4.52 -1.42 11.27
N ILE A 108 -5.63 -1.93 11.82
CA ILE A 108 -5.64 -3.18 12.59
C ILE A 108 -5.30 -4.36 11.65
N ILE A 109 -5.88 -4.40 10.46
CA ILE A 109 -5.59 -5.44 9.44
C ILE A 109 -4.11 -5.43 9.06
N LYS A 110 -3.55 -4.25 8.78
CA LYS A 110 -2.13 -4.07 8.44
C LYS A 110 -1.19 -4.53 9.57
N GLY A 111 -1.66 -4.56 10.81
CA GLY A 111 -0.91 -5.08 11.95
C GLY A 111 -0.76 -6.61 11.98
N TYR A 112 -1.58 -7.36 11.24
CA TYR A 112 -1.47 -8.83 11.18
C TYR A 112 -0.38 -9.29 10.23
N LYS A 113 0.18 -10.48 10.50
CA LYS A 113 1.12 -11.13 9.59
C LYS A 113 0.38 -11.64 8.36
N ASN A 114 1.00 -11.53 7.19
CA ASN A 114 0.46 -12.00 5.90
C ASN A 114 -0.87 -11.34 5.51
N SER A 115 -1.12 -10.09 5.91
CA SER A 115 -2.35 -9.36 5.62
C SER A 115 -2.37 -8.66 4.26
N ASN A 116 -1.34 -8.83 3.42
CA ASN A 116 -1.18 -8.09 2.17
C ASN A 116 -2.40 -8.22 1.23
N VAL A 117 -2.88 -9.45 1.02
CA VAL A 117 -4.00 -9.72 0.11
C VAL A 117 -5.31 -9.14 0.65
N GLN A 118 -5.59 -9.36 1.94
CA GLN A 118 -6.79 -8.81 2.58
C GLN A 118 -6.76 -7.28 2.62
N THR A 119 -5.58 -6.70 2.84
CA THR A 119 -5.37 -5.25 2.83
C THR A 119 -5.65 -4.66 1.45
N GLU A 120 -5.11 -5.28 0.39
CA GLU A 120 -5.33 -4.86 -0.99
C GLU A 120 -6.81 -4.87 -1.36
N LEU A 121 -7.53 -5.97 -1.06
CA LEU A 121 -8.96 -6.08 -1.33
C LEU A 121 -9.81 -5.06 -0.57
N VAL A 122 -9.46 -4.76 0.69
CA VAL A 122 -10.15 -3.73 1.47
C VAL A 122 -9.87 -2.33 0.91
N GLU A 123 -8.64 -2.06 0.47
CA GLU A 123 -8.24 -0.79 -0.15
C GLU A 123 -8.94 -0.58 -1.50
N GLU A 124 -8.98 -1.60 -2.35
CA GLU A 124 -9.70 -1.60 -3.63
C GLU A 124 -11.20 -1.32 -3.40
N TRP A 125 -11.83 -2.04 -2.47
CA TRP A 125 -13.23 -1.81 -2.11
C TRP A 125 -13.48 -0.38 -1.60
N LEU A 126 -12.57 0.18 -0.79
CA LEU A 126 -12.67 1.55 -0.31
C LEU A 126 -12.59 2.58 -1.44
N VAL A 127 -11.67 2.39 -2.40
CA VAL A 127 -11.53 3.25 -3.58
C VAL A 127 -12.84 3.26 -4.38
N ASN A 128 -13.36 2.07 -4.68
CA ASN A 128 -14.61 1.88 -5.42
C ASN A 128 -15.81 2.55 -4.72
N LYS A 129 -15.86 2.54 -3.38
CA LYS A 129 -17.00 3.08 -2.60
C LYS A 129 -16.92 4.55 -2.26
N MET A 130 -15.73 5.11 -2.07
CA MET A 130 -15.55 6.53 -1.78
C MET A 130 -15.75 7.41 -3.02
N GLY A 131 -16.12 6.83 -4.16
CA GLY A 131 -16.23 7.58 -5.40
C GLY A 131 -14.86 8.07 -5.85
N GLY A 132 -13.79 7.34 -5.49
CA GLY A 132 -12.64 7.30 -6.36
C GLY A 132 -13.21 6.85 -7.68
N LYS A 133 -13.40 7.81 -8.61
CA LYS A 133 -13.40 7.48 -10.03
C LYS A 133 -12.27 6.48 -10.13
N GLU A 134 -12.55 5.27 -10.60
CA GLU A 134 -11.53 4.55 -11.32
C GLU A 134 -10.83 5.65 -12.12
N SER A 135 -9.57 5.91 -11.84
CA SER A 135 -8.74 6.34 -12.93
C SER A 135 -8.90 5.18 -13.90
N ASP A 136 -9.91 5.27 -14.77
CA ASP A 136 -9.79 4.75 -16.10
C ASP A 136 -8.44 5.33 -16.51
N ASN A 137 -7.41 4.50 -16.35
CA ASN A 137 -6.21 4.61 -17.12
C ASN A 137 -6.72 4.39 -18.53
N PHE A 138 -7.31 5.43 -19.12
CA PHE A 138 -7.45 5.58 -20.54
C PHE A 138 -6.01 5.63 -21.04
N ASN A 139 -5.42 4.45 -21.21
CA ASN A 139 -4.27 4.24 -22.05
C ASN A 139 -4.75 4.49 -23.48
N PHE A 140 -4.91 5.76 -23.83
CA PHE A 140 -4.92 6.17 -25.22
C PHE A 140 -3.51 5.92 -25.74
N LYS A 141 -3.28 4.73 -26.30
CA LYS A 141 -2.13 4.47 -27.15
C LYS A 141 -2.34 5.25 -28.45
N PHE A 142 -1.91 6.51 -28.46
CA PHE A 142 -1.62 7.18 -29.72
C PHE A 142 -0.34 6.57 -30.27
N GLY A 143 -0.46 5.81 -31.35
CA GLY A 143 0.69 5.46 -32.17
C GLY A 143 1.27 6.73 -32.80
N ASP A 144 2.59 6.85 -32.76
CA ASP A 144 3.43 7.79 -33.51
C ASP A 144 2.90 9.21 -33.66
N ILE A 145 2.76 9.94 -32.54
CA ILE A 145 2.70 11.40 -32.60
C ILE A 145 3.77 11.99 -31.69
N ASN A 146 4.92 12.27 -32.30
CA ASN A 146 6.02 13.07 -31.77
C ASN A 146 5.60 14.56 -31.66
N SER A 147 4.62 14.88 -30.81
CA SER A 147 4.25 16.28 -30.57
C SER A 147 3.91 16.54 -29.09
N PRO A 148 4.49 17.59 -28.48
CA PRO A 148 4.21 17.95 -27.09
C PRO A 148 2.88 18.68 -27.03
N ALA A 149 1.76 17.95 -27.03
CA ALA A 149 0.47 18.53 -26.69
C ALA A 149 0.27 18.49 -25.17
N GLN A 150 0.36 19.65 -24.50
CA GLN A 150 -0.05 19.80 -23.11
C GLN A 150 -1.57 19.97 -23.03
N PHE A 151 -2.27 18.95 -22.56
CA PHE A 151 -3.66 19.10 -22.13
C PHE A 151 -3.67 19.47 -20.63
N GLN A 152 -3.98 20.73 -20.32
CA GLN A 152 -4.26 21.15 -18.95
C GLN A 152 -5.68 20.72 -18.57
N ILE A 153 -5.76 19.63 -17.80
CA ILE A 153 -6.99 19.26 -17.09
C ILE A 153 -6.92 19.94 -15.72
N ASN A 154 -7.73 20.98 -15.52
CA ASN A 154 -7.89 21.65 -14.23
C ASN A 154 -8.51 20.67 -13.20
N SER A 155 -7.66 19.92 -12.52
CA SER A 155 -8.01 19.10 -11.36
C SER A 155 -7.08 19.48 -10.21
N ASN A 156 -7.65 20.01 -9.12
CA ASN A 156 -6.91 20.57 -7.98
C ASN A 156 -6.06 19.56 -7.18
N ASN A 157 -5.88 18.31 -7.64
CA ASN A 157 -5.08 17.27 -6.99
C ASN A 157 -4.56 16.17 -7.95
N SER A 158 -4.34 16.46 -9.24
CA SER A 158 -3.74 15.46 -10.14
C SER A 158 -2.22 15.34 -9.91
N VAL A 159 -1.77 14.26 -9.29
CA VAL A 159 -0.36 13.84 -9.36
C VAL A 159 -0.19 13.11 -10.68
N GLN A 160 0.31 13.83 -11.70
CA GLN A 160 0.61 13.24 -13.00
C GLN A 160 1.85 12.35 -12.84
N LYS A 161 1.63 11.02 -12.72
CA LYS A 161 2.73 10.05 -12.87
C LYS A 161 3.01 9.88 -14.36
N GLN A 162 4.13 10.42 -14.82
CA GLN A 162 4.62 10.14 -16.16
C GLN A 162 5.15 8.70 -16.17
N ASN A 163 4.41 7.76 -16.77
CA ASN A 163 4.95 6.46 -17.13
C ASN A 163 5.85 6.68 -18.34
N VAL A 164 7.12 6.95 -18.07
CA VAL A 164 8.12 6.97 -19.14
C VAL A 164 8.54 5.51 -19.36
N GLU A 165 8.11 4.94 -20.47
CA GLU A 165 8.65 3.66 -20.94
C GLU A 165 10.05 3.92 -21.50
N TYR A 166 11.08 3.44 -20.79
CA TYR A 166 12.45 3.47 -21.26
C TYR A 166 12.74 2.17 -22.00
N SER A 167 13.20 2.25 -23.25
CA SER A 167 13.74 1.07 -23.92
C SER A 167 15.03 0.62 -23.24
N ASN A 168 15.35 -0.66 -23.38
CA ASN A 168 16.59 -1.22 -22.84
C ASN A 168 17.83 -0.55 -23.44
N GLU A 169 17.74 -0.10 -24.68
CA GLU A 169 18.77 0.62 -25.40
C GLU A 169 19.01 2.01 -24.79
N ASN A 170 17.94 2.73 -24.44
CA ASN A 170 18.02 4.07 -23.85
C ASN A 170 18.73 4.06 -22.48
N VAL A 171 18.48 3.02 -21.67
CA VAL A 171 19.14 2.85 -20.37
C VAL A 171 20.64 2.61 -20.52
N LYS A 172 21.06 1.78 -21.48
CA LYS A 172 22.48 1.53 -21.73
C LYS A 172 23.19 2.79 -22.23
N GLU A 173 22.56 3.49 -23.17
CA GLU A 173 23.12 4.72 -23.73
C GLU A 173 23.22 5.83 -22.66
N LEU A 174 22.23 5.94 -21.76
CA LEU A 174 22.30 6.82 -20.59
C LEU A 174 23.56 6.56 -19.75
N PHE A 175 23.81 5.30 -19.37
CA PHE A 175 24.97 4.98 -18.55
C PHE A 175 26.28 5.33 -19.25
N GLU A 176 26.37 5.11 -20.56
CA GLU A 176 27.54 5.51 -21.34
C GLU A 176 27.74 7.03 -21.40
N LEU A 177 26.65 7.79 -21.53
CA LEU A 177 26.70 9.26 -21.51
C LEU A 177 27.16 9.80 -20.15
N ILE A 178 26.63 9.25 -19.05
CA ILE A 178 27.06 9.63 -17.70
C ILE A 178 28.54 9.28 -17.50
N LYS A 179 28.96 8.09 -17.92
CA LYS A 179 30.36 7.62 -17.79
C LYS A 179 31.36 8.52 -18.50
N LYS A 180 31.00 9.11 -19.64
CA LYS A 180 31.86 10.05 -20.39
C LYS A 180 32.19 11.30 -19.57
N ASP A 181 31.24 11.78 -18.77
CA ASP A 181 31.39 13.01 -17.99
C ASP A 181 31.93 12.78 -16.56
N LEU A 182 32.01 11.53 -16.10
CA LEU A 182 32.56 11.17 -14.77
C LEU A 182 33.95 11.73 -14.49
N LYS A 183 34.77 12.01 -15.52
CA LYS A 183 36.13 12.55 -15.34
C LYS A 183 36.13 14.01 -14.88
N LYS A 184 35.00 14.70 -14.97
CA LYS A 184 34.82 16.11 -14.57
C LYS A 184 34.47 16.27 -13.08
N LEU A 185 34.21 15.15 -12.39
CA LEU A 185 33.78 15.11 -11.00
C LEU A 185 34.96 15.04 -10.03
N ASN A 186 34.72 15.38 -8.76
CA ASN A 186 35.67 15.05 -7.71
C ASN A 186 35.70 13.52 -7.45
N ILE A 187 36.74 13.04 -6.77
CA ILE A 187 36.97 11.61 -6.59
C ILE A 187 35.79 10.93 -5.86
N THR A 188 35.24 11.59 -4.84
CA THR A 188 34.17 11.04 -4.02
C THR A 188 32.86 10.89 -4.81
N GLU A 189 32.41 11.94 -5.48
CA GLU A 189 31.23 11.93 -6.36
C GLU A 189 31.38 10.92 -7.50
N GLN A 190 32.60 10.82 -8.05
CA GLN A 190 32.90 9.88 -9.11
C GLN A 190 32.76 8.43 -8.65
N GLU A 191 33.27 8.08 -7.46
CA GLU A 191 33.17 6.73 -6.92
C GLU A 191 31.74 6.34 -6.58
N GLU A 192 30.99 7.25 -5.96
CA GLU A 192 29.58 7.04 -5.61
C GLU A 192 28.71 6.82 -6.85
N LEU A 193 28.85 7.68 -7.86
CA LEU A 193 28.08 7.56 -9.09
C LEU A 193 28.46 6.30 -9.89
N LYS A 194 29.75 5.93 -9.93
CA LYS A 194 30.21 4.67 -10.54
C LYS A 194 29.62 3.45 -9.84
N TYR A 195 29.57 3.47 -8.51
CA TYR A 195 29.03 2.37 -7.72
C TYR A 195 27.54 2.15 -8.03
N GLU A 196 26.75 3.22 -8.05
CA GLU A 196 25.32 3.14 -8.35
C GLU A 196 25.04 2.75 -9.81
N ILE A 197 25.78 3.28 -10.79
CA ILE A 197 25.69 2.85 -12.19
C ILE A 197 25.97 1.35 -12.31
N ARG A 198 27.05 0.85 -11.70
CA ARG A 198 27.40 -0.57 -11.77
C ARG A 198 26.33 -1.46 -11.12
N ASN A 199 25.72 -1.01 -10.02
CA ASN A 199 24.62 -1.71 -9.37
C ASN A 199 23.37 -1.74 -10.25
N ALA A 200 23.07 -0.64 -10.94
CA ALA A 200 21.97 -0.56 -11.89
C ALA A 200 22.21 -1.50 -13.08
N GLU A 201 23.40 -1.47 -13.69
CA GLU A 201 23.79 -2.38 -14.78
C GLU A 201 23.67 -3.85 -14.38
N ASN A 202 24.22 -4.24 -13.23
CA ASN A 202 24.15 -5.62 -12.75
C ASN A 202 22.71 -6.12 -12.54
N LYS A 203 21.78 -5.23 -12.17
CA LYS A 203 20.35 -5.57 -12.02
C LYS A 203 19.67 -5.63 -13.38
N PHE A 204 19.99 -4.67 -14.24
CA PHE A 204 19.48 -4.56 -15.60
C PHE A 204 19.83 -5.80 -16.43
N ASP A 205 21.09 -6.23 -16.41
CA ASP A 205 21.56 -7.42 -17.12
C ASP A 205 20.90 -8.72 -16.62
N LYS A 206 20.39 -8.72 -15.38
CA LYS A 206 19.63 -9.83 -14.79
C LYS A 206 18.12 -9.74 -15.07
N GLY A 207 17.67 -8.80 -15.89
CA GLY A 207 16.26 -8.56 -16.20
C GLY A 207 15.44 -8.11 -14.99
N LYS A 208 16.08 -7.53 -13.97
CA LYS A 208 15.41 -7.01 -12.78
C LYS A 208 15.03 -5.56 -12.96
N ASP A 209 13.98 -5.13 -12.28
CA ASP A 209 13.60 -3.73 -12.23
C ASP A 209 14.73 -2.86 -11.64
N ILE A 210 15.01 -1.76 -12.35
CA ILE A 210 16.04 -0.77 -12.04
C ILE A 210 15.48 0.63 -11.80
N HIS A 211 14.15 0.81 -11.83
CA HIS A 211 13.54 2.14 -11.70
C HIS A 211 14.03 2.91 -10.48
N ASN A 212 14.02 2.28 -9.30
CA ASN A 212 14.53 2.89 -8.07
C ASN A 212 16.02 3.27 -8.14
N ARG A 213 16.83 2.51 -8.88
CA ARG A 213 18.26 2.82 -9.05
C ARG A 213 18.47 3.98 -10.02
N LEU A 214 17.66 4.08 -11.07
CA LEU A 214 17.68 5.21 -11.98
C LEU A 214 17.30 6.51 -11.27
N LEU A 215 16.32 6.47 -10.35
CA LEU A 215 15.98 7.62 -9.50
C LEU A 215 17.16 8.05 -8.61
N ILE A 216 17.81 7.09 -7.94
CA ILE A 216 18.99 7.37 -7.11
C ILE A 216 20.12 8.01 -7.95
N ILE A 217 20.39 7.47 -9.15
CA ILE A 217 21.38 8.04 -10.08
C ILE A 217 20.98 9.46 -10.48
N GLY A 218 19.68 9.71 -10.71
CA GLY A 218 19.18 11.03 -11.06
C GLY A 218 19.32 12.05 -9.94
N ASP A 219 19.04 11.65 -8.70
CA ASP A 219 19.26 12.49 -7.52
C ASP A 219 20.75 12.83 -7.35
N LEU A 220 21.65 11.86 -7.53
CA LEU A 220 23.09 12.11 -7.50
C LEU A 220 23.53 13.10 -8.60
N ILE A 221 23.02 12.95 -9.83
CA ILE A 221 23.29 13.87 -10.94
C ILE A 221 22.80 15.29 -10.61
N LYS A 222 21.63 15.39 -9.97
CA LYS A 222 21.04 16.67 -9.56
C LYS A 222 21.87 17.35 -8.48
N ASP A 223 22.34 16.60 -7.49
CA ASP A 223 23.18 17.10 -6.39
C ASP A 223 24.55 17.57 -6.89
N ILE A 224 25.16 16.82 -7.81
CA ILE A 224 26.41 17.21 -8.50
C ILE A 224 26.22 18.44 -9.39
N GLY A 225 25.04 18.57 -9.99
CA GLY A 225 24.70 19.62 -10.93
C GLY A 225 24.68 19.13 -12.36
N ILE A 226 23.49 19.22 -12.99
CA ILE A 226 23.25 18.66 -14.32
C ILE A 226 24.14 19.25 -15.42
N GLY A 227 24.60 20.49 -15.25
CA GLY A 227 25.50 21.18 -16.18
C GLY A 227 26.87 20.51 -16.30
N VAL A 228 27.26 19.66 -15.35
CA VAL A 228 28.50 18.89 -15.41
C VAL A 228 28.41 17.76 -16.44
N PHE A 229 27.21 17.20 -16.63
CA PHE A 229 26.92 16.10 -17.54
C PHE A 229 26.57 16.60 -18.95
N THR A 230 27.47 17.36 -19.56
CA THR A 230 27.26 17.98 -20.87
C THR A 230 26.91 16.97 -21.96
N SER A 231 27.46 15.76 -21.91
CA SER A 231 27.17 14.70 -22.88
C SER A 231 25.73 14.23 -22.75
N LEU A 232 25.22 14.13 -21.52
CA LEU A 232 23.82 13.82 -21.25
C LEU A 232 22.90 14.97 -21.70
N VAL A 233 23.20 16.21 -21.31
CA VAL A 233 22.39 17.40 -21.65
C VAL A 233 22.30 17.63 -23.16
N SER A 234 23.36 17.32 -23.90
CA SER A 234 23.40 17.44 -25.36
C SER A 234 22.73 16.29 -26.12
N SER A 235 22.36 15.21 -25.42
CA SER A 235 21.79 14.02 -26.05
C SER A 235 20.27 14.13 -26.22
N PRO A 236 19.69 13.56 -27.29
CA PRO A 236 18.24 13.37 -27.42
C PRO A 236 17.62 12.61 -26.23
N LEU A 237 18.40 11.81 -25.51
CA LEU A 237 17.96 11.10 -24.30
C LEU A 237 17.67 12.04 -23.13
N TYR A 238 18.21 13.27 -23.13
CA TYR A 238 18.01 14.21 -22.04
C TYR A 238 16.53 14.43 -21.73
N GLU A 239 15.72 14.69 -22.77
CA GLU A 239 14.28 14.95 -22.65
C GLU A 239 13.52 13.74 -22.10
N ILE A 240 13.92 12.53 -22.51
CA ILE A 240 13.34 11.27 -22.05
C ILE A 240 13.68 11.04 -20.57
N MET A 241 14.86 11.48 -20.15
CA MET A 241 15.43 11.19 -18.84
C MET A 241 15.11 12.24 -17.77
N LYS A 242 14.63 13.44 -18.14
CA LYS A 242 14.20 14.50 -17.21
C LYS A 242 13.37 13.99 -16.01
N PRO A 243 12.37 13.10 -16.20
CA PRO A 243 11.56 12.63 -15.09
C PRO A 243 12.34 11.80 -14.06
N LEU A 244 13.42 11.12 -14.47
CA LEU A 244 14.31 10.39 -13.56
C LEU A 244 15.31 11.30 -12.84
N LEU A 245 15.62 12.46 -13.43
CA LEU A 245 16.48 13.48 -12.84
C LEU A 245 15.71 14.41 -11.88
N GLY A 246 14.39 14.23 -11.75
CA GLY A 246 13.54 15.06 -10.89
C GLY A 246 13.52 16.53 -11.32
N ILE A 247 13.47 16.77 -12.64
CA ILE A 247 13.46 18.07 -13.33
C ILE A 247 12.25 18.15 -14.27
#